data_AF-A0A2V2Q0Z4-F1
#
_entry.id   AF-A0A2V2Q0Z4-F1
#
_cell.length_a   1.000
_cell.length_b   1.000
_cell.length_c   1.000
_cell.angle_alpha   90.00
_cell.angle_beta   90.00
_cell.angle_gamma   90.00
#
_symmetry.space_group_name_H-M   'P 1'
#
loop_
_entity.id
_entity.type
_entity.pdbx_description
1 polymer ?
#
loop_
_entity_poly.entity_id
_entity_poly.type
_entity_poly.pdbx_seq_one_letter_code
_entity_poly.pdbx_strand_id
1 'polypeptide(L)'
;MADSYLSAAHSTSHETAPPHPLAKPGYGKRSAPGERPRTERDFAHLLPRDAAVAAYIDRLPDGSDISVKTLAKHLPYGQCALSTTLNRLQAAGHLRRGSECVVADDVMLWVTRTFFSRTAREDSWWNAFTRGDAPPDQPQRPTRSRAFILLAALGRTAPTLSLSSADCVRLEPRVSEWFARGATEAELLHALTAGLPSPVHCAARLVERRLADKLPPERVPPGPG
;
A
#
# COMPACT_ATOMS: atom_id res chain seq x y z
N MET A 1 -35.64 31.76 -38.59
CA MET A 1 -36.51 31.57 -37.42
C MET A 1 -36.59 30.06 -37.20
N ALA A 2 -35.67 29.47 -36.44
CA ALA A 2 -35.64 29.41 -34.96
C ALA A 2 -36.77 28.48 -34.47
N ASP A 3 -36.58 27.41 -33.70
CA ASP A 3 -35.45 26.99 -32.87
C ASP A 3 -35.44 25.46 -32.70
N SER A 4 -34.24 24.93 -32.56
CA SER A 4 -33.94 23.58 -32.05
C SER A 4 -34.31 23.49 -30.57
N TYR A 5 -35.05 22.45 -30.17
CA TYR A 5 -35.11 22.03 -28.76
C TYR A 5 -34.43 20.67 -28.58
N LEU A 6 -33.15 20.75 -28.20
CA LEU A 6 -32.48 19.75 -27.38
C LEU A 6 -33.06 19.88 -25.95
N SER A 7 -33.55 18.80 -25.35
CA SER A 7 -33.68 18.72 -23.89
C SER A 7 -33.68 17.23 -23.51
N ALA A 8 -32.50 16.68 -23.27
CA ALA A 8 -31.82 16.61 -21.97
C ALA A 8 -32.26 15.36 -21.19
N ALA A 9 -31.29 14.45 -21.14
CA ALA A 9 -31.19 13.24 -20.35
C ALA A 9 -31.96 13.26 -19.03
N HIS A 10 -32.65 12.15 -18.77
CA HIS A 10 -33.09 11.72 -17.46
C HIS A 10 -31.96 11.91 -16.45
N SER A 11 -32.16 12.88 -15.55
CA SER A 11 -31.31 13.06 -14.39
C SER A 11 -31.51 11.82 -13.51
N THR A 12 -30.51 10.94 -13.47
CA THR A 12 -30.44 9.90 -12.45
C THR A 12 -30.25 10.59 -11.12
N SER A 13 -31.32 10.70 -10.35
CA SER A 13 -31.26 11.02 -8.93
C SER A 13 -30.23 10.09 -8.29
N HIS A 14 -29.12 10.66 -7.80
CA HIS A 14 -28.26 9.96 -6.84
C HIS A 14 -29.06 9.85 -5.55
N GLU A 15 -29.92 8.85 -5.48
CA GLU A 15 -30.54 8.41 -4.25
C GLU A 15 -29.40 8.07 -3.29
N THR A 16 -29.27 8.89 -2.25
CA THR A 16 -28.19 8.75 -1.27
C THR A 16 -28.42 7.42 -0.58
N ALA A 17 -27.59 6.41 -0.93
CA ALA A 17 -27.70 5.08 -0.37
C ALA A 17 -27.77 5.20 1.17
N PRO A 18 -28.69 4.47 1.83
CA PRO A 18 -28.85 4.57 3.26
C PRO A 18 -27.50 4.30 3.95
N PRO A 19 -27.19 5.03 5.03
CA PRO A 19 -25.92 4.88 5.73
C PRO A 19 -25.74 3.42 6.14
N HIS A 20 -24.52 2.91 5.94
CA HIS A 20 -24.21 1.51 6.22
C HIS A 20 -24.41 1.23 7.72
N PRO A 21 -25.14 0.17 8.11
CA PRO A 21 -25.52 -0.05 9.50
C PRO A 21 -24.31 -0.45 10.36
N LEU A 22 -24.39 -0.08 11.64
CA LEU A 22 -23.47 -0.56 12.67
C LEU A 22 -23.87 -1.98 13.09
N ALA A 23 -22.87 -2.77 13.41
CA ALA A 23 -23.01 -4.11 13.94
C ALA A 23 -23.42 -4.09 15.42
N LYS A 24 -23.89 -5.25 15.92
CA LYS A 24 -24.06 -5.47 17.35
C LYS A 24 -22.71 -5.39 18.07
N PRO A 25 -22.66 -4.96 19.35
CA PRO A 25 -21.43 -4.92 20.14
C PRO A 25 -20.67 -6.26 20.08
N GLY A 26 -19.37 -6.19 19.77
CA GLY A 26 -18.51 -7.37 19.55
C GLY A 26 -18.40 -7.82 18.09
N TYR A 27 -19.36 -7.44 17.23
CA TYR A 27 -19.35 -7.71 15.79
C TYR A 27 -18.99 -6.44 14.99
N GLY A 28 -18.64 -6.60 13.72
CA GLY A 28 -18.34 -5.49 12.80
C GLY A 28 -16.86 -5.28 12.48
N LYS A 29 -16.60 -4.42 11.49
CA LYS A 29 -15.26 -4.06 11.03
C LYS A 29 -14.45 -3.45 12.17
N ARG A 30 -13.21 -3.90 12.36
CA ARG A 30 -12.19 -3.21 13.17
C ARG A 30 -10.95 -3.03 12.33
N SER A 31 -10.46 -1.80 12.23
CA SER A 31 -9.26 -1.51 11.45
C SER A 31 -8.02 -1.91 12.25
N ALA A 32 -7.05 -2.54 11.59
CA ALA A 32 -5.75 -2.79 12.19
C ALA A 32 -5.02 -1.45 12.42
N PRO A 33 -4.18 -1.32 13.47
CA PRO A 33 -3.40 -0.11 13.71
C PRO A 33 -2.28 0.06 12.66
N GLY A 34 -1.76 1.29 12.52
CA GLY A 34 -0.55 1.59 11.75
C GLY A 34 -0.72 1.73 10.24
N GLU A 35 -1.96 1.78 9.74
CA GLU A 35 -2.20 1.86 8.30
C GLU A 35 -1.61 3.12 7.65
N ARG A 36 -1.03 2.94 6.47
CA ARG A 36 -0.56 4.03 5.61
C ARG A 36 -1.70 4.96 5.21
N PRO A 37 -1.40 6.17 4.70
CA PRO A 37 -2.37 6.93 3.93
C PRO A 37 -2.96 6.08 2.79
N ARG A 38 -4.24 6.29 2.49
CA ARG A 38 -4.95 5.60 1.39
C ARG A 38 -4.28 5.91 0.06
N THR A 39 -4.06 4.90 -0.76
CA THR A 39 -3.55 5.05 -2.12
C THR A 39 -4.36 4.21 -3.11
N GLU A 40 -4.37 4.60 -4.38
CA GLU A 40 -5.07 3.85 -5.44
C GLU A 40 -4.49 2.44 -5.67
N ARG A 41 -3.29 2.16 -5.16
CA ARG A 41 -2.58 0.89 -5.38
C ARG A 41 -2.83 -0.17 -4.30
N ASP A 42 -3.51 0.18 -3.22
CA ASP A 42 -3.59 -0.67 -2.03
C ASP A 42 -4.18 -2.06 -2.31
N PHE A 43 -5.09 -2.16 -3.27
CA PHE A 43 -5.76 -3.42 -3.66
C PHE A 43 -5.46 -3.86 -5.10
N ALA A 44 -4.42 -3.29 -5.74
CA ALA A 44 -4.14 -3.53 -7.16
C ALA A 44 -3.76 -4.99 -7.51
N HIS A 45 -3.40 -5.78 -6.50
CA HIS A 45 -3.06 -7.21 -6.64
C HIS A 45 -4.29 -8.14 -6.54
N LEU A 46 -5.46 -7.61 -6.17
CA LEU A 46 -6.70 -8.36 -6.08
C LEU A 46 -7.47 -8.35 -7.41
N LEU A 47 -8.41 -9.28 -7.56
CA LEU A 47 -9.35 -9.24 -8.68
C LEU A 47 -10.20 -7.96 -8.61
N PRO A 48 -10.67 -7.39 -9.75
CA PRO A 48 -11.39 -6.12 -9.77
C PRO A 48 -12.58 -6.06 -8.80
N ARG A 49 -13.35 -7.14 -8.69
CA ARG A 49 -14.45 -7.26 -7.72
C ARG A 49 -13.94 -7.20 -6.29
N ASP A 50 -12.92 -7.98 -5.98
CA ASP A 50 -12.39 -8.12 -4.63
C ASP A 50 -11.77 -6.80 -4.16
N ALA A 51 -11.06 -6.10 -5.05
CA ALA A 51 -10.55 -4.76 -4.82
C ALA A 51 -11.66 -3.73 -4.57
N ALA A 52 -12.75 -3.77 -5.35
CA ALA A 52 -13.89 -2.86 -5.17
C ALA A 52 -14.58 -3.08 -3.81
N VAL A 53 -14.76 -4.34 -3.39
CA VAL A 53 -15.33 -4.68 -2.09
C VAL A 53 -14.38 -4.27 -0.95
N ALA A 54 -13.07 -4.52 -1.10
CA ALA A 54 -12.08 -4.11 -0.10
C ALA A 54 -12.01 -2.59 0.08
N ALA A 55 -12.04 -1.82 -1.02
CA ALA A 55 -12.08 -0.36 -1.00
C ALA A 55 -13.39 0.19 -0.41
N TYR A 56 -14.50 -0.55 -0.56
CA TYR A 56 -15.75 -0.22 0.14
C TYR A 56 -15.59 -0.42 1.65
N ILE A 57 -15.12 -1.59 2.08
CA ILE A 57 -14.92 -1.92 3.51
C ILE A 57 -13.91 -0.97 4.17
N ASP A 58 -12.83 -0.59 3.48
CA ASP A 58 -11.81 0.34 3.99
C ASP A 58 -12.40 1.71 4.39
N ARG A 59 -13.42 2.17 3.68
CA ARG A 59 -14.09 3.46 3.92
C ARG A 59 -15.13 3.41 5.04
N LEU A 60 -15.58 2.22 5.44
CA LEU A 60 -16.54 2.07 6.51
C LEU A 60 -15.90 2.43 7.87
N PRO A 61 -16.63 3.10 8.78
CA PRO A 61 -16.16 3.29 10.14
C PRO A 61 -16.04 1.95 10.88
N ASP A 62 -15.19 1.93 11.90
CA ASP A 62 -15.11 0.78 12.80
C ASP A 62 -16.47 0.57 13.50
N GLY A 63 -16.82 -0.71 13.69
CA GLY A 63 -18.14 -1.15 14.14
C GLY A 63 -19.16 -1.36 13.01
N SER A 64 -18.82 -1.12 11.74
CA SER A 64 -19.75 -1.37 10.61
C SER A 64 -20.04 -2.86 10.38
N ASP A 65 -21.28 -3.23 10.07
CA ASP A 65 -21.68 -4.62 9.81
C ASP A 65 -21.24 -5.12 8.42
N ILE A 66 -20.10 -5.79 8.36
CA ILE A 66 -19.56 -6.39 7.14
C ILE A 66 -20.01 -7.83 6.89
N SER A 67 -21.18 -8.23 7.40
CA SER A 67 -21.77 -9.53 7.07
C SER A 67 -22.13 -9.61 5.59
N VAL A 68 -22.09 -10.83 5.04
CA VAL A 68 -22.44 -11.09 3.63
C VAL A 68 -23.82 -10.53 3.27
N LYS A 69 -24.79 -10.69 4.18
CA LYS A 69 -26.16 -10.21 3.97
C LYS A 69 -26.25 -8.69 3.95
N THR A 70 -25.51 -8.01 4.82
CA THR A 70 -25.50 -6.55 4.87
C THR A 70 -24.76 -5.97 3.67
N LEU A 71 -23.59 -6.51 3.32
CA LEU A 71 -22.86 -6.10 2.12
C LEU A 71 -23.70 -6.28 0.84
N ALA A 72 -24.49 -7.35 0.74
CA ALA A 72 -25.36 -7.60 -0.42
C ALA A 72 -26.48 -6.56 -0.60
N LYS A 73 -26.82 -5.79 0.44
CA LYS A 73 -27.80 -4.70 0.35
C LYS A 73 -27.18 -3.41 -0.19
N HIS A 74 -25.88 -3.21 0.00
CA HIS A 74 -25.19 -1.96 -0.34
C HIS A 74 -24.26 -2.08 -1.55
N LEU A 75 -24.01 -3.29 -2.04
CA LEU A 75 -23.13 -3.56 -3.17
C LEU A 75 -23.90 -4.26 -4.31
N PRO A 76 -23.49 -4.06 -5.57
CA PRO A 76 -24.15 -4.67 -6.74
C PRO A 76 -23.74 -6.15 -6.92
N TYR A 77 -23.57 -6.90 -5.83
CA TYR A 77 -23.11 -8.29 -5.82
C TYR A 77 -24.00 -9.17 -4.95
N GLY A 78 -24.31 -10.37 -5.44
CA GLY A 78 -25.08 -11.36 -4.68
C GLY A 78 -24.30 -11.95 -3.50
N GLN A 79 -25.02 -12.58 -2.57
CA GLN A 79 -24.45 -13.13 -1.33
C GLN A 79 -23.34 -14.16 -1.57
N CYS A 80 -23.50 -15.08 -2.53
CA CYS A 80 -22.46 -16.05 -2.85
C CYS A 80 -21.16 -15.38 -3.34
N ALA A 81 -21.28 -14.38 -4.21
CA ALA A 81 -20.13 -13.62 -4.72
C ALA A 81 -19.39 -12.90 -3.59
N LEU A 82 -20.14 -12.26 -2.68
CA LEU A 82 -19.56 -11.58 -1.52
C LEU A 82 -18.92 -12.56 -0.54
N SER A 83 -19.52 -13.74 -0.32
CA SER A 83 -18.89 -14.79 0.49
C SER A 83 -17.55 -15.23 -0.10
N THR A 84 -17.50 -15.49 -1.42
CA THR A 84 -16.25 -15.81 -2.13
C THR A 84 -15.22 -14.70 -2.03
N THR A 85 -15.64 -13.44 -2.26
CA THR A 85 -14.74 -12.29 -2.15
C THR A 85 -14.18 -12.17 -0.73
N LEU A 86 -15.00 -12.28 0.31
CA LEU A 86 -14.53 -12.19 1.69
C LEU A 86 -13.54 -13.31 2.05
N ASN A 87 -13.75 -14.53 1.54
CA ASN A 87 -12.80 -15.63 1.72
C ASN A 87 -11.48 -15.37 0.98
N ARG A 88 -11.53 -14.76 -0.21
CA ARG A 88 -10.32 -14.35 -0.94
C ARG A 88 -9.58 -13.21 -0.28
N LEU A 89 -10.30 -12.24 0.29
CA LEU A 89 -9.71 -11.18 1.10
C LEU A 89 -9.03 -11.74 2.36
N GLN A 90 -9.64 -12.76 2.98
CA GLN A 90 -9.01 -13.48 4.08
C GLN A 90 -7.75 -14.22 3.64
N ALA A 91 -7.79 -14.97 2.53
CA ALA A 91 -6.63 -15.66 1.99
C ALA A 91 -5.51 -14.71 1.54
N ALA A 92 -5.86 -13.52 1.05
CA ALA A 92 -4.93 -12.45 0.71
C ALA A 92 -4.41 -11.68 1.94
N GLY A 93 -4.86 -12.01 3.15
CA GLY A 93 -4.37 -11.41 4.39
C GLY A 93 -4.97 -10.05 4.75
N HIS A 94 -6.03 -9.61 4.07
CA HIS A 94 -6.73 -8.35 4.36
C HIS A 94 -7.82 -8.47 5.42
N LEU A 95 -8.30 -9.68 5.68
CA LEU A 95 -9.39 -9.94 6.60
C LEU A 95 -9.02 -11.06 7.57
N ARG A 96 -9.24 -10.86 8.87
CA ARG A 96 -9.16 -11.91 9.88
C ARG A 96 -10.50 -12.04 10.59
N ARG A 97 -11.04 -13.25 10.57
CA ARG A 97 -12.23 -13.63 11.33
C ARG A 97 -11.79 -14.65 12.36
N GLY A 98 -12.03 -14.36 13.64
CA GLY A 98 -11.63 -15.25 14.72
C GLY A 98 -12.47 -15.01 15.96
N SER A 99 -12.70 -16.07 16.71
CA SER A 99 -13.23 -15.98 18.06
C SER A 99 -12.06 -15.73 19.00
N GLU A 100 -11.98 -14.54 19.56
CA GLU A 100 -11.00 -14.16 20.57
C GLU A 100 -11.60 -14.47 21.93
N CYS A 101 -10.88 -15.20 22.78
CA CYS A 101 -11.24 -15.33 24.18
C CYS A 101 -10.78 -14.06 24.89
N VAL A 102 -11.73 -13.22 25.28
CA VAL A 102 -11.47 -12.01 26.06
C VAL A 102 -11.74 -12.36 27.51
N VAL A 103 -10.71 -12.26 28.35
CA VAL A 103 -10.86 -12.35 29.81
C VAL A 103 -11.24 -10.96 30.31
N ALA A 104 -12.48 -10.78 30.74
CA ALA A 104 -12.96 -9.56 31.39
C ALA A 104 -13.56 -9.96 32.74
N ASP A 105 -13.07 -9.37 33.83
CA ASP A 105 -13.56 -9.59 35.20
C ASP A 105 -13.76 -11.08 35.58
N ASP A 106 -12.72 -11.90 35.32
CA ASP A 106 -12.69 -13.35 35.59
C ASP A 106 -13.69 -14.20 34.77
N VAL A 107 -14.33 -13.62 33.75
CA VAL A 107 -15.19 -14.32 32.78
C VAL A 107 -14.47 -14.46 31.44
N MET A 108 -14.33 -15.69 30.96
CA MET A 108 -13.85 -16.00 29.61
C MET A 108 -14.98 -15.82 28.59
N LEU A 109 -14.96 -14.73 27.81
CA LEU A 109 -15.93 -14.46 26.75
C LEU A 109 -15.33 -14.77 25.38
N TRP A 110 -15.95 -15.71 24.65
CA TRP A 110 -15.63 -15.92 23.24
C TRP A 110 -16.30 -14.83 22.40
N VAL A 111 -15.52 -13.89 21.88
CA VAL A 111 -16.00 -12.79 21.03
C VAL A 111 -15.56 -13.02 19.59
N THR A 112 -16.51 -13.23 18.68
CA THR A 112 -16.21 -13.30 17.24
C THR A 112 -15.91 -11.91 16.70
N ARG A 113 -14.63 -11.62 16.42
CA ARG A 113 -14.18 -10.34 15.88
C ARG A 113 -13.80 -10.48 14.42
N THR A 114 -14.13 -9.46 13.63
CA THR A 114 -13.67 -9.35 12.24
C THR A 114 -12.75 -8.14 12.12
N PHE A 115 -11.48 -8.41 11.89
CA PHE A 115 -10.47 -7.39 11.68
C PHE A 115 -10.22 -7.21 10.18
N PHE A 116 -10.04 -5.97 9.76
CA PHE A 116 -9.71 -5.58 8.40
C PHE A 116 -8.40 -4.79 8.42
N SER A 117 -7.53 -5.05 7.44
CA SER A 117 -6.29 -4.30 7.24
C SER A 117 -6.17 -3.94 5.77
N ARG A 118 -5.94 -2.65 5.48
CA ARG A 118 -5.66 -2.19 4.11
C ARG A 118 -4.38 -2.81 3.55
N THR A 119 -3.38 -3.03 4.41
CA THR A 119 -2.15 -3.76 4.05
C THR A 119 -2.33 -5.25 4.29
N ALA A 120 -1.99 -6.09 3.30
CA ALA A 120 -2.01 -7.53 3.47
C ALA A 120 -1.06 -7.97 4.60
N ARG A 121 -1.55 -8.80 5.52
CA ARG A 121 -0.78 -9.34 6.66
C ARG A 121 -0.72 -10.85 6.59
N GLU A 122 0.42 -11.40 6.98
CA GLU A 122 0.59 -12.85 7.13
C GLU A 122 -0.21 -13.39 8.31
N ASP A 123 -0.54 -14.69 8.29
CA ASP A 123 -1.29 -15.36 9.36
C ASP A 123 -0.58 -15.29 10.72
N SER A 124 0.76 -15.36 10.73
CA SER A 124 1.59 -15.23 11.93
C SER A 124 1.39 -13.88 12.62
N TRP A 125 1.33 -12.80 11.82
CA TRP A 125 1.06 -11.44 12.30
C TRP A 125 -0.37 -11.33 12.84
N TRP A 126 -1.37 -11.85 12.12
CA TRP A 126 -2.76 -11.86 12.60
C TRP A 126 -2.93 -12.61 13.92
N ASN A 127 -2.23 -13.74 14.07
CA ASN A 127 -2.21 -14.53 15.29
C ASN A 127 -1.57 -13.78 16.46
N ALA A 128 -0.45 -13.09 16.23
CA ALA A 128 0.17 -12.25 17.26
C ALA A 128 -0.74 -11.07 17.63
N PHE A 129 -1.35 -10.41 16.65
CA PHE A 129 -2.26 -9.28 16.85
C PHE A 129 -3.48 -9.66 17.69
N THR A 130 -4.11 -10.80 17.38
CA THR A 130 -5.29 -11.29 18.11
C THR A 130 -4.95 -11.70 19.56
N ARG A 131 -3.67 -11.98 19.87
CA ARG A 131 -3.20 -12.25 21.24
C ARG A 131 -2.74 -10.99 21.99
N GLY A 132 -2.65 -9.84 21.32
CA GLY A 132 -2.08 -8.61 21.89
C GLY A 132 -0.56 -8.50 21.78
N ASP A 133 0.11 -9.47 21.13
CA ASP A 133 1.58 -9.55 21.01
C ASP A 133 2.10 -9.07 19.63
N ALA A 134 1.25 -8.45 18.80
CA ALA A 134 1.71 -8.01 17.48
C ALA A 134 2.85 -7.00 17.62
N PRO A 135 3.97 -7.20 16.89
CA PRO A 135 5.00 -6.17 16.80
C PRO A 135 4.37 -4.85 16.33
N PRO A 136 4.79 -3.70 16.90
CA PRO A 136 4.37 -2.40 16.40
C PRO A 136 4.64 -2.33 14.90
N ASP A 137 3.67 -1.78 14.17
CA ASP A 137 3.64 -1.80 12.72
C ASP A 137 4.86 -1.07 12.15
N GLN A 138 5.92 -1.83 11.86
CA GLN A 138 7.03 -1.30 11.10
C GLN A 138 6.51 -1.15 9.67
N PRO A 139 6.43 0.06 9.12
CA PRO A 139 5.94 0.25 7.76
C PRO A 139 6.73 -0.69 6.86
N GLN A 140 6.05 -1.65 6.22
CA GLN A 140 6.65 -2.60 5.28
C GLN A 140 7.50 -1.82 4.27
N ARG A 141 8.82 -1.69 4.48
CA ARG A 141 9.68 -0.92 3.58
C ARG A 141 9.30 -1.33 2.15
N PRO A 142 9.17 -0.38 1.20
CA PRO A 142 9.01 -0.78 -0.19
C PRO A 142 9.99 -1.91 -0.42
N THR A 143 9.52 -3.05 -0.95
CA THR A 143 10.24 -4.34 -0.97
C THR A 143 11.65 -4.21 -1.53
N ARG A 144 11.93 -3.08 -2.19
CA ARG A 144 13.23 -2.57 -2.54
C ARG A 144 13.31 -1.08 -2.17
N SER A 145 14.44 -0.62 -1.65
CA SER A 145 14.61 0.80 -1.26
C SER A 145 14.47 1.76 -2.45
N ARG A 146 14.26 3.05 -2.16
CA ARG A 146 14.29 4.12 -3.17
C ARG A 146 15.57 4.09 -4.01
N ALA A 147 16.71 3.82 -3.37
CA ALA A 147 18.00 3.65 -4.01
C ALA A 147 18.01 2.52 -5.05
N PHE A 148 17.48 1.35 -4.69
CA PHE A 148 17.36 0.24 -5.61
C PHE A 148 16.48 0.60 -6.81
N ILE A 149 15.32 1.23 -6.59
CA ILE A 149 14.37 1.56 -7.65
C ILE A 149 15.00 2.49 -8.69
N LEU A 150 15.78 3.48 -8.25
CA LEU A 150 16.48 4.41 -9.15
C LEU A 150 17.58 3.71 -9.95
N LEU A 151 18.37 2.84 -9.31
CA LEU A 151 19.39 2.04 -10.01
C LEU A 151 18.76 1.12 -11.06
N ALA A 152 17.66 0.45 -10.73
CA ALA A 152 16.93 -0.41 -11.67
C ALA A 152 16.29 0.39 -12.82
N ALA A 153 15.91 1.65 -12.59
CA ALA A 153 15.35 2.52 -13.62
C ALA A 153 16.40 3.12 -14.56
N LEU A 154 17.69 3.11 -14.18
CA LEU A 154 18.79 3.77 -14.90
C LEU A 154 18.93 3.29 -16.35
N GLY A 155 18.74 2.00 -16.61
CA GLY A 155 18.80 1.42 -17.96
C GLY A 155 17.72 1.96 -18.91
N ARG A 156 16.62 2.50 -18.39
CA ARG A 156 15.58 3.15 -19.23
C ARG A 156 15.99 4.55 -19.69
N THR A 157 16.72 5.27 -18.85
CA THR A 157 17.20 6.63 -19.14
C THR A 157 18.53 6.63 -19.91
N ALA A 158 19.40 5.66 -19.62
CA ALA A 158 20.70 5.49 -20.26
C ALA A 158 20.95 3.99 -20.48
N PRO A 159 20.62 3.45 -21.67
CA PRO A 159 20.71 2.01 -21.95
C PRO A 159 22.12 1.42 -21.74
N THR A 160 23.17 2.22 -21.92
CA THR A 160 24.57 1.83 -21.67
C THR A 160 24.89 1.61 -20.19
N LEU A 161 24.00 2.01 -19.28
CA LEU A 161 24.13 1.85 -17.83
C LEU A 161 23.13 0.85 -17.25
N SER A 162 22.68 -0.12 -18.05
CA SER A 162 21.82 -1.20 -17.53
C SER A 162 22.55 -2.03 -16.47
N LEU A 163 21.89 -2.28 -15.33
CA LEU A 163 22.46 -2.96 -14.17
C LEU A 163 21.67 -4.25 -13.87
N SER A 164 22.37 -5.30 -13.44
CA SER A 164 21.71 -6.50 -12.93
C SER A 164 21.08 -6.23 -11.55
N SER A 165 20.18 -7.12 -11.11
CA SER A 165 19.63 -7.03 -9.75
C SER A 165 20.72 -7.13 -8.67
N ALA A 166 21.75 -7.95 -8.88
CA ALA A 166 22.86 -8.10 -7.94
C ALA A 166 23.71 -6.82 -7.86
N ASP A 167 23.92 -6.15 -9.00
CA ASP A 167 24.60 -4.85 -9.02
C ASP A 167 23.78 -3.77 -8.33
N CYS A 168 22.45 -3.76 -8.51
CA CYS A 168 21.56 -2.83 -7.81
C CYS A 168 21.68 -2.99 -6.28
N VAL A 169 21.63 -4.22 -5.77
CA VAL A 169 21.80 -4.51 -4.33
C VAL A 169 23.19 -4.08 -3.84
N ARG A 170 24.25 -4.34 -4.63
CA ARG A 170 25.62 -3.95 -4.26
C ARG A 170 25.80 -2.44 -4.14
N LEU A 171 25.13 -1.67 -5.00
CA LEU A 171 25.31 -0.21 -5.10
C LEU A 171 24.32 0.58 -4.24
N GLU A 172 23.25 -0.05 -3.77
CA GLU A 172 22.19 0.53 -2.96
C GLU A 172 22.67 1.33 -1.73
N PRO A 173 23.66 0.87 -0.93
CA PRO A 173 24.14 1.63 0.22
C PRO A 173 24.76 2.98 -0.18
N ARG A 174 25.48 3.03 -1.32
CA ARG A 174 26.11 4.29 -1.78
C ARG A 174 25.09 5.30 -2.28
N VAL A 175 24.04 4.84 -2.93
CA VAL A 175 22.95 5.72 -3.33
C VAL A 175 22.16 6.21 -2.12
N SER A 176 21.97 5.35 -1.11
CA SER A 176 21.34 5.74 0.16
C SER A 176 22.16 6.84 0.86
N GLU A 177 23.47 6.74 0.81
CA GLU A 177 24.40 7.74 1.33
C GLU A 177 24.31 9.10 0.62
N TRP A 178 24.09 9.12 -0.70
CA TRP A 178 23.78 10.35 -1.44
C TRP A 178 22.50 11.02 -0.92
N PHE A 179 21.44 10.24 -0.68
CA PHE A 179 20.20 10.76 -0.13
C PHE A 179 20.34 11.23 1.32
N ALA A 180 21.14 10.54 2.12
CA ALA A 180 21.44 10.95 3.49
C ALA A 180 22.11 12.33 3.54
N ARG A 181 22.95 12.65 2.55
CA ARG A 181 23.55 13.99 2.38
C ARG A 181 22.65 15.03 1.72
N GLY A 182 21.38 14.70 1.49
CA GLY A 182 20.40 15.61 0.93
C GLY A 182 20.48 15.80 -0.59
N ALA A 183 21.09 14.84 -1.31
CA ALA A 183 21.06 14.85 -2.77
C ALA A 183 19.64 14.54 -3.30
N THR A 184 19.26 15.19 -4.38
CA THR A 184 18.01 14.89 -5.11
C THR A 184 18.21 13.80 -6.16
N GLU A 185 17.13 13.20 -6.64
CA GLU A 185 17.20 12.18 -7.71
C GLU A 185 17.76 12.76 -9.01
N ALA A 186 17.42 14.02 -9.31
CA ALA A 186 17.92 14.72 -10.48
C ALA A 186 19.43 14.94 -10.41
N GLU A 187 19.96 15.36 -9.25
CA GLU A 187 21.40 15.51 -9.02
C GLU A 187 22.13 14.17 -9.16
N LEU A 188 21.58 13.10 -8.57
CA LEU A 188 22.14 11.76 -8.67
C LEU A 188 22.14 11.26 -10.13
N LEU A 189 21.01 11.37 -10.84
CA LEU A 189 20.91 10.95 -12.24
C LEU A 189 21.86 11.72 -13.14
N HIS A 190 21.96 13.04 -12.94
CA HIS A 190 22.91 13.87 -13.66
C HIS A 190 24.36 13.43 -13.38
N ALA A 191 24.71 13.19 -12.11
CA ALA A 191 26.04 12.71 -11.74
C ALA A 191 26.40 11.37 -12.42
N LEU A 192 25.43 10.45 -12.51
CA LEU A 192 25.60 9.14 -13.13
C LEU A 192 25.66 9.19 -14.66
N THR A 193 24.89 10.07 -15.31
CA THR A 193 24.72 10.07 -16.78
C THR A 193 25.49 11.16 -17.53
N ALA A 194 25.98 12.21 -16.85
CA ALA A 194 26.68 13.31 -17.53
C ALA A 194 28.07 12.90 -18.03
N GLY A 195 28.35 13.05 -19.32
CA GLY A 195 29.68 12.79 -19.90
C GLY A 195 30.09 11.32 -19.83
N LEU A 196 29.24 10.41 -20.31
CA LEU A 196 29.57 8.98 -20.35
C LEU A 196 30.69 8.70 -21.36
N PRO A 197 31.63 7.80 -21.03
CA PRO A 197 32.63 7.35 -21.99
C PRO A 197 31.95 6.52 -23.10
N SER A 198 32.45 6.64 -24.33
CA SER A 198 32.02 5.80 -25.44
C SER A 198 33.22 4.97 -25.93
N PRO A 199 33.19 3.63 -25.83
CA PRO A 199 32.12 2.77 -25.28
C PRO A 199 32.18 2.57 -23.74
N VAL A 200 31.04 2.24 -23.12
CA VAL A 200 30.97 1.81 -21.70
C VAL A 200 31.17 0.30 -21.62
N HIS A 201 32.33 -0.13 -21.12
CA HIS A 201 32.64 -1.56 -20.99
C HIS A 201 32.05 -2.21 -19.74
N CYS A 202 31.92 -1.46 -18.62
CA CYS A 202 31.43 -1.99 -17.35
C CYS A 202 30.53 -0.97 -16.65
N ALA A 203 29.23 -1.02 -16.91
CA ALA A 203 28.24 -0.12 -16.32
C ALA A 203 28.29 -0.09 -14.79
N ALA A 204 28.27 -1.26 -14.14
CA ALA A 204 28.26 -1.34 -12.67
C ALA A 204 29.50 -0.70 -12.03
N ARG A 205 30.69 -0.95 -12.60
CA ARG A 205 31.95 -0.37 -12.10
C ARG A 205 32.03 1.14 -12.35
N LEU A 206 31.46 1.62 -13.45
CA LEU A 206 31.38 3.04 -13.76
C LEU A 206 30.43 3.77 -12.78
N VAL A 207 29.25 3.21 -12.54
CA VAL A 207 28.27 3.75 -11.59
C VAL A 207 28.86 3.76 -10.18
N GLU A 208 29.44 2.64 -9.74
CA GLU A 208 30.22 2.49 -8.50
C GLU A 208 31.23 3.63 -8.30
N ARG A 209 32.06 3.87 -9.31
CA ARG A 209 33.09 4.91 -9.28
C ARG A 209 32.48 6.31 -9.20
N ARG A 210 31.44 6.59 -9.99
CA ARG A 210 30.78 7.91 -9.97
C ARG A 210 30.07 8.20 -8.66
N LEU A 211 29.46 7.20 -8.03
CA LEU A 211 28.84 7.35 -6.71
C LEU A 211 29.86 7.69 -5.63
N ALA A 212 31.10 7.21 -5.75
CA ALA A 212 32.19 7.55 -4.84
C ALA A 212 32.80 8.93 -5.17
N ASP A 213 33.19 9.14 -6.44
CA ASP A 213 33.95 10.33 -6.87
C ASP A 213 33.10 11.62 -6.83
N LYS A 214 31.77 11.52 -7.04
CA LYS A 214 30.87 12.68 -7.10
C LYS A 214 30.00 12.86 -5.86
N LEU A 215 30.28 12.13 -4.78
CA LEU A 215 29.51 12.17 -3.55
C LEU A 215 29.42 13.61 -3.02
N PRO A 216 28.20 14.18 -2.88
CA PRO A 216 28.06 15.55 -2.39
C PRO A 216 28.61 15.70 -0.96
N PRO A 217 29.14 16.86 -0.57
CA PRO A 217 29.46 17.13 0.83
C PRO A 217 28.17 17.13 1.67
N GLU A 218 28.32 16.89 2.97
CA GLU A 218 27.18 16.93 3.90
C GLU A 218 26.61 18.34 3.97
N ARG A 219 25.32 18.49 3.61
CA ARG A 219 24.62 19.76 3.70
C ARG A 219 24.16 19.94 5.15
N VAL A 220 24.84 20.78 5.91
CA VAL A 220 24.36 21.22 7.24
C VAL A 220 23.07 22.01 7.02
N PRO A 221 21.92 21.60 7.60
CA PRO A 221 20.71 22.40 7.51
C PRO A 221 20.97 23.76 8.18
N PRO A 222 20.49 24.88 7.61
CA PRO A 222 20.59 26.17 8.28
C PRO A 222 19.92 26.04 9.65
N GLY A 223 20.69 26.31 10.71
CA GLY A 223 20.17 26.30 12.07
C GLY A 223 19.02 27.30 12.19
N PRO A 224 18.01 27.01 13.03
CA PRO A 224 16.93 27.95 13.26
C PRO A 224 17.51 29.20 13.94
N GLY A 225 17.55 30.31 13.20
CA GLY A 225 17.77 31.65 13.75
C GLY A 225 16.48 32.26 14.25
#